data_AF-A0A3E4YJQ0-F1
#
_entry.id   AF-A0A3E4YJQ0-F1
#
_cell.length_a   1.000
_cell.length_b   1.000
_cell.length_c   1.000
_cell.angle_alpha   90.00
_cell.angle_beta   90.00
_cell.angle_gamma   90.00
#
_symmetry.space_group_name_H-M   'P 1'
#
loop_
_entity.id
_entity.type
_entity.pdbx_description
1 polymer ?
#
loop_
_entity_poly.entity_id
_entity_poly.type
_entity_poly.pdbx_seq_one_letter_code
_entity_poly.pdbx_strand_id
1 'polypeptide(L)'
;MIIDEFNRANVSQVLGEVIQCLDRNQSVDIEMDKTTKRIALPKNIDIIATLNTTDRTLGTIDYAIKRRFMYVYCLPNPNLLIDLCPSVNFISLCDFLTKLNTRLIRATGNRDLAVGHAVFLSDHIKQDDKYVWDFEEFRILYNYKILPMIEDYCSNNYDMVEDVVGNKLSAQLDSEDFVDALKSFMEIA
;
A
#
# COMPACT_ATOMS: atom_id res chain seq x y z
N MET A 1 6.25 -21.39 1.39
CA MET A 1 4.88 -21.04 1.83
C MET A 1 4.73 -19.53 1.74
N ILE A 2 3.65 -19.05 1.14
CA ILE A 2 3.35 -17.62 1.07
C ILE A 2 2.17 -17.35 2.00
N ILE A 3 2.30 -16.38 2.90
CA ILE A 3 1.23 -15.92 3.78
C ILE A 3 0.91 -14.47 3.41
N ASP A 4 -0.30 -14.23 2.92
CA ASP A 4 -0.74 -12.89 2.57
C ASP A 4 -1.37 -12.17 3.75
N GLU A 5 -1.22 -10.85 3.81
CA GLU A 5 -1.78 -9.98 4.86
C GLU A 5 -1.51 -10.48 6.28
N PHE A 6 -0.24 -10.76 6.59
CA PHE A 6 0.17 -11.45 7.81
C PHE A 6 -0.27 -10.74 9.10
N ASN A 7 -0.42 -9.42 9.09
CA ASN A 7 -0.93 -8.65 10.23
C ASN A 7 -2.44 -8.77 10.45
N ARG A 8 -3.21 -9.33 9.52
CA ARG A 8 -4.67 -9.48 9.71
C ARG A 8 -5.07 -10.63 10.62
N ALA A 9 -4.11 -11.43 11.08
CA ALA A 9 -4.34 -12.44 12.10
C ALA A 9 -3.62 -12.09 13.39
N ASN A 10 -4.09 -12.63 14.52
CA ASN A 10 -3.27 -12.69 15.74
C ASN A 10 -2.17 -13.73 15.52
N VAL A 11 -1.07 -13.31 14.89
CA VAL A 11 0.04 -14.18 14.50
C VAL A 11 0.57 -15.00 15.68
N SER A 12 0.69 -14.37 16.86
CA SER A 12 1.17 -15.04 18.07
C SER A 12 0.25 -16.20 18.48
N GLN A 13 -1.07 -16.02 18.37
CA GLN A 13 -2.04 -17.06 18.67
C GLN A 13 -2.08 -18.15 17.61
N VAL A 14 -1.96 -17.79 16.33
CA VAL A 14 -1.97 -18.76 15.20
C VAL A 14 -0.74 -19.65 15.22
N LEU A 15 0.45 -19.07 15.45
CA LEU A 15 1.70 -19.82 15.45
C LEU A 15 1.98 -20.48 16.80
N GLY A 16 1.47 -19.93 17.90
CA GLY A 16 1.71 -20.43 19.24
C GLY A 16 3.21 -20.65 19.50
N GLU A 17 3.55 -21.84 20.00
CA GLU A 17 4.94 -22.23 20.31
C GLU A 17 5.79 -22.51 19.06
N VAL A 18 5.16 -22.76 17.90
CA VAL A 18 5.87 -23.00 16.62
C VAL A 18 6.66 -21.77 16.18
N ILE A 19 6.35 -20.58 16.72
CA ILE A 19 7.15 -19.37 16.52
C ILE A 19 8.64 -19.60 16.82
N GLN A 20 8.97 -20.44 17.81
CA GLN A 20 10.36 -20.76 18.16
C GLN A 20 11.06 -21.51 17.03
N CYS A 21 10.33 -22.35 16.30
CA CYS A 21 10.88 -23.13 15.19
C CYS A 21 11.16 -22.31 13.93
N LEU A 22 10.64 -21.07 13.84
CA LEU A 22 10.97 -20.17 12.73
C LEU A 22 12.47 -19.82 12.70
N ASP A 23 13.14 -19.88 13.86
CA ASP A 23 14.60 -19.84 13.91
C ASP A 23 15.16 -21.17 13.39
N ARG A 24 15.98 -21.11 12.33
CA ARG A 24 16.48 -22.31 11.65
C ARG A 24 17.19 -23.26 12.64
N ASN A 25 16.87 -24.54 12.54
CA ASN A 25 17.36 -25.64 13.39
C ASN A 25 16.86 -25.63 14.84
N GLN A 26 15.87 -24.83 15.20
CA GLN A 26 15.16 -24.98 16.47
C GLN A 26 14.06 -26.03 16.37
N SER A 27 13.80 -26.67 17.51
CA SER A 27 12.69 -27.59 17.71
C SER A 27 12.02 -27.24 19.02
N VAL A 28 10.70 -27.33 19.07
CA VAL A 28 9.91 -27.08 20.27
C VAL A 28 9.16 -28.35 20.66
N ASP A 29 9.10 -28.62 21.96
CA ASP A 29 8.31 -29.70 22.52
C ASP A 29 6.93 -29.17 22.86
N ILE A 30 5.90 -29.65 22.16
CA ILE A 30 4.50 -29.24 22.37
C ILE A 30 3.75 -30.37 23.07
N GLU A 31 3.08 -30.05 24.18
CA GLU A 31 2.15 -30.98 24.81
C GLU A 31 0.82 -31.01 24.06
N MET A 32 0.44 -32.19 23.57
CA MET A 32 -0.85 -32.46 22.93
C MET A 32 -1.42 -33.75 23.52
N ASP A 33 -2.64 -33.71 24.07
CA ASP A 33 -3.37 -34.88 24.59
C ASP A 33 -2.56 -35.76 25.57
N LYS A 34 -1.89 -35.15 26.55
CA LYS A 34 -0.99 -35.81 27.53
C LYS A 34 0.22 -36.52 26.91
N THR A 35 0.57 -36.16 25.67
CA THR A 35 1.79 -36.60 25.00
C THR A 35 2.61 -35.40 24.58
N THR A 36 3.93 -35.47 24.76
CA THR A 36 4.84 -34.43 24.28
C THR A 36 5.31 -34.80 22.87
N LYS A 37 5.10 -33.90 21.92
CA LYS A 37 5.59 -34.05 20.54
C LYS A 37 6.65 -32.99 20.25
N ARG A 38 7.81 -33.45 19.80
CA ARG A 38 8.87 -32.56 19.32
C ARG A 38 8.58 -32.14 17.87
N ILE A 39 8.40 -30.86 17.65
CA ILE A 39 8.15 -30.25 16.35
C ILE A 39 9.39 -29.45 15.92
N ALA A 40 9.76 -29.55 14.65
CA ALA A 40 10.75 -28.70 14.02
C ALA A 40 10.28 -28.36 12.61
N LEU A 41 10.67 -27.18 12.10
CA LEU A 41 10.38 -26.85 10.70
C LEU A 41 11.29 -27.67 9.77
N PRO A 42 10.73 -28.33 8.74
CA PRO A 42 11.52 -28.95 7.69
C PRO A 42 12.46 -27.95 7.01
N LYS A 43 13.68 -28.41 6.69
CA LYS A 43 14.72 -27.55 6.08
C LYS A 43 14.36 -27.01 4.70
N ASN A 44 13.36 -27.60 4.04
CA ASN A 44 12.87 -27.22 2.71
C ASN A 44 11.67 -26.26 2.76
N ILE A 45 11.38 -25.65 3.91
CA ILE A 45 10.33 -24.64 4.04
C ILE A 45 10.97 -23.26 4.18
N ASP A 46 10.71 -22.42 3.19
CA ASP A 46 10.85 -20.97 3.30
C ASP A 46 9.47 -20.33 3.46
N ILE A 47 9.37 -19.31 4.32
CA ILE A 47 8.14 -18.57 4.59
C ILE A 47 8.33 -17.15 4.09
N ILE A 48 7.46 -16.74 3.17
CA ILE A 48 7.38 -15.37 2.67
C ILE A 48 6.04 -14.82 3.14
N ALA A 49 6.07 -13.71 3.86
CA ALA A 49 4.88 -13.07 4.39
C ALA A 49 4.77 -11.65 3.82
N THR A 50 3.59 -11.27 3.35
CA THR A 50 3.30 -9.88 2.99
C THR A 50 2.66 -9.18 4.18
N LEU A 51 2.86 -7.87 4.27
CA LEU A 51 2.32 -7.04 5.34
C LEU A 51 1.76 -5.77 4.73
N ASN A 52 0.53 -5.41 5.06
CA ASN A 52 0.05 -4.07 4.77
C ASN A 52 0.41 -3.14 5.94
N THR A 53 1.33 -2.20 5.72
CA THR A 53 1.81 -1.29 6.76
C THR A 53 0.78 -0.23 7.17
N THR A 54 -0.26 0.01 6.36
CA THR A 54 -1.32 0.97 6.68
C THR A 54 -2.39 0.39 7.61
N ASP A 55 -2.56 -0.93 7.63
CA ASP A 55 -3.62 -1.61 8.39
C ASP A 55 -3.32 -1.56 9.90
N ARG A 56 -4.12 -0.77 10.62
CA ARG A 56 -4.08 -0.62 12.09
C ARG A 56 -5.00 -1.60 12.83
N THR A 57 -5.79 -2.37 12.10
CA THR A 57 -7.01 -3.02 12.61
C THR A 57 -6.77 -4.32 13.38
N LEU A 58 -5.68 -5.05 13.15
CA LEU A 58 -5.41 -6.32 13.83
C LEU A 58 -3.92 -6.40 14.19
N GLY A 59 -3.65 -6.60 15.47
CA GLY A 59 -2.36 -6.94 16.09
C GLY A 59 -1.10 -6.29 15.51
N THR A 60 -0.54 -5.30 16.20
CA THR A 60 0.88 -4.98 16.07
C THR A 60 1.67 -6.29 16.18
N ILE A 61 2.38 -6.68 15.11
CA ILE A 61 3.21 -7.91 15.14
C ILE A 61 4.15 -7.81 16.33
N ASP A 62 4.09 -8.82 17.22
CA ASP A 62 4.93 -8.86 18.40
C ASP A 62 6.41 -8.83 17.99
N TYR A 63 7.22 -8.08 18.73
CA TYR A 63 8.65 -7.95 18.51
C TYR A 63 9.38 -9.31 18.45
N ALA A 64 8.91 -10.32 19.18
CA ALA A 64 9.41 -11.68 19.13
C ALA A 64 9.22 -12.33 17.74
N ILE A 65 8.11 -12.07 17.06
CA ILE A 65 7.88 -12.53 15.69
C ILE A 65 8.77 -11.72 14.75
N LYS A 66 8.80 -10.39 14.90
CA LYS A 66 9.57 -9.50 14.02
C LYS A 66 11.03 -9.92 13.88
N ARG A 67 11.69 -10.30 14.99
CA ARG A 67 13.09 -10.72 14.99
C ARG A 67 13.40 -11.99 14.19
N ARG A 68 12.39 -12.75 13.77
CA ARG A 68 12.53 -14.03 13.06
C ARG A 68 12.27 -13.92 11.56
N PHE A 69 11.90 -12.73 11.09
CA PHE A 69 11.72 -12.43 9.69
C PHE A 69 12.77 -11.42 9.21
N MET A 70 13.19 -11.58 7.96
CA MET A 70 13.89 -10.52 7.24
C MET A 70 12.85 -9.57 6.64
N TYR A 71 13.06 -8.26 6.79
CA TYR A 71 12.16 -7.25 6.25
C TYR A 71 12.65 -6.75 4.90
N VAL A 72 11.76 -6.78 3.91
CA VAL A 72 11.96 -6.13 2.61
C VAL A 72 10.86 -5.09 2.46
N TYR A 73 11.24 -3.82 2.40
CA TYR A 73 10.30 -2.72 2.23
C TYR A 73 9.97 -2.54 0.75
N CYS A 74 8.72 -2.77 0.38
CA CYS A 74 8.21 -2.55 -0.97
C CYS A 74 7.57 -1.16 -1.06
N LEU A 75 8.39 -0.12 -1.16
CA LEU A 75 7.91 1.26 -1.27
C LEU A 75 7.24 1.50 -2.64
N PRO A 76 6.28 2.45 -2.73
CA PRO A 76 5.76 2.88 -4.02
C PRO A 76 6.89 3.34 -4.95
N ASN A 77 6.88 2.87 -6.20
CA ASN A 77 7.82 3.26 -7.23
C ASN A 77 7.09 3.95 -8.41
N PRO A 78 6.92 5.29 -8.36
CA PRO A 78 6.28 6.05 -9.43
C PRO A 78 6.98 5.92 -10.79
N ASN A 79 8.29 5.64 -10.81
CA ASN A 79 9.05 5.53 -12.06
C ASN A 79 8.55 4.40 -12.98
N LEU A 80 7.91 3.37 -12.43
CA LEU A 80 7.29 2.32 -13.26
C LEU A 80 6.18 2.88 -14.17
N LEU A 81 5.55 4.00 -13.78
CA LEU A 81 4.50 4.64 -14.57
C LEU A 81 5.06 5.37 -15.80
N ILE A 82 6.36 5.72 -15.83
CA ILE A 82 6.98 6.36 -17.01
C ILE A 82 6.87 5.45 -18.23
N ASP A 83 7.19 4.16 -18.03
CA ASP A 83 7.16 3.19 -19.10
C ASP A 83 5.75 2.62 -19.30
N LEU A 84 5.00 2.38 -18.22
CA LEU A 84 3.71 1.67 -18.31
C LEU A 84 2.53 2.57 -18.68
N CYS A 85 2.58 3.86 -18.35
CA CYS A 85 1.48 4.80 -18.52
C CYS A 85 1.91 6.00 -19.38
N PRO A 86 1.50 6.05 -20.66
CA PRO A 86 1.71 7.23 -21.49
C PRO A 86 1.09 8.48 -20.84
N SER A 87 1.76 9.63 -21.00
CA SER A 87 1.25 10.90 -20.47
C SER A 87 -0.09 11.29 -21.12
N VAL A 88 -1.02 11.78 -20.31
CA VAL A 88 -2.34 12.25 -20.75
C VAL A 88 -2.27 13.77 -20.93
N ASN A 89 -2.32 14.27 -22.16
CA ASN A 89 -2.21 15.71 -22.46
C ASN A 89 -1.09 16.42 -21.65
N PHE A 90 0.14 15.90 -21.77
CA PHE A 90 1.34 16.38 -21.07
C PHE A 90 1.41 16.12 -19.55
N ILE A 91 0.38 15.52 -18.95
CA ILE A 91 0.38 15.14 -17.54
C ILE A 91 0.97 13.74 -17.39
N SER A 92 2.07 13.64 -16.65
CA SER A 92 2.74 12.39 -16.28
C SER A 92 2.15 11.85 -14.96
N LEU A 93 1.67 10.60 -14.97
CA LEU A 93 1.20 9.93 -13.75
C LEU A 93 2.33 9.67 -12.74
N CYS A 94 3.57 9.50 -13.23
CA CYS A 94 4.75 9.44 -12.36
C CYS A 94 4.91 10.73 -11.55
N ASP A 95 4.80 11.88 -12.22
CA ASP A 95 4.97 13.19 -11.57
C ASP A 95 3.80 13.48 -10.63
N PHE A 96 2.58 13.16 -11.05
CA PHE A 96 1.39 13.28 -10.21
C PHE A 96 1.54 12.47 -8.91
N LEU A 97 1.86 11.18 -9.01
CA LEU A 97 1.99 10.31 -7.84
C LEU A 97 3.15 10.73 -6.94
N THR A 98 4.27 11.16 -7.52
CA THR A 98 5.43 11.66 -6.77
C THR A 98 5.08 12.91 -5.98
N LYS A 99 4.40 13.88 -6.62
CA LYS A 99 3.95 15.11 -5.97
C LYS A 99 2.94 14.82 -4.87
N LEU A 100 1.94 13.98 -5.16
CA LEU A 100 0.92 13.56 -4.20
C LEU A 100 1.55 12.91 -2.96
N ASN A 101 2.38 11.88 -3.14
CA ASN A 101 3.01 11.17 -2.03
C ASN A 101 3.95 12.07 -1.22
N THR A 102 4.66 13.00 -1.86
CA THR A 102 5.52 13.96 -1.15
C THR A 102 4.71 14.83 -0.20
N ARG A 103 3.56 15.36 -0.66
CA ARG A 103 2.69 16.20 0.17
C ARG A 103 1.97 15.37 1.25
N LEU A 104 1.49 14.18 0.90
CA LEU A 104 0.79 13.26 1.80
C LEU A 104 1.67 12.81 2.98
N ILE A 105 2.93 12.42 2.71
CA ILE A 105 3.89 12.06 3.76
C ILE A 105 4.23 13.27 4.64
N ARG A 106 4.34 14.47 4.04
CA ARG A 106 4.61 15.70 4.79
C ARG A 106 3.46 16.07 5.71
N ALA A 107 2.22 15.98 5.23
CA ALA A 107 1.02 16.31 6.01
C ALA A 107 0.81 15.30 7.14
N THR A 108 0.85 14.00 6.84
CA THR A 108 0.59 12.94 7.81
C THR A 108 1.76 12.64 8.76
N GLY A 109 2.98 13.01 8.37
CA GLY A 109 4.21 12.62 9.07
C GLY A 109 4.51 11.13 9.02
N ASN A 110 3.78 10.35 8.21
CA ASN A 110 3.89 8.89 8.15
C ASN A 110 4.20 8.41 6.72
N ARG A 111 5.36 7.78 6.55
CA ARG A 111 5.82 7.24 5.26
C ARG A 111 5.04 6.01 4.78
N ASP A 112 4.38 5.32 5.69
CA ASP A 112 3.60 4.12 5.37
C ASP A 112 2.27 4.48 4.69
N LEU A 113 1.78 5.73 4.85
CA LEU A 113 0.53 6.23 4.25
C LEU A 113 0.73 6.74 2.81
N ALA A 114 1.66 6.15 2.05
CA ALA A 114 1.90 6.52 0.67
C ALA A 114 0.98 5.74 -0.29
N VAL A 115 0.51 6.41 -1.33
CA VAL A 115 -0.28 5.80 -2.41
C VAL A 115 0.62 4.92 -3.27
N GLY A 116 0.23 3.66 -3.45
CA GLY A 116 0.91 2.70 -4.32
C GLY A 116 0.64 2.95 -5.82
N HIS A 117 1.67 2.80 -6.66
CA HIS A 117 1.59 2.97 -8.11
C HIS A 117 0.63 1.98 -8.80
N ALA A 118 0.37 0.83 -8.18
CA ALA A 118 -0.58 -0.16 -8.68
C ALA A 118 -2.02 0.40 -8.84
N VAL A 119 -2.36 1.51 -8.16
CA VAL A 119 -3.65 2.19 -8.35
C VAL A 119 -3.91 2.59 -9.81
N PHE A 120 -2.85 2.87 -10.57
CA PHE A 120 -2.91 3.25 -11.99
C PHE A 120 -2.76 2.06 -12.96
N LEU A 121 -2.45 0.86 -12.45
CA LEU A 121 -2.22 -0.33 -13.26
C LEU A 121 -3.48 -1.21 -13.32
N SER A 122 -4.59 -0.62 -13.74
CA SER A 122 -5.89 -1.30 -13.76
C SER A 122 -6.18 -1.94 -15.12
N ASP A 123 -6.72 -3.16 -15.12
CA ASP A 123 -6.94 -3.93 -16.35
C ASP A 123 -7.96 -3.30 -17.31
N HIS A 124 -8.91 -2.51 -16.83
CA HIS A 124 -9.95 -1.88 -17.66
C HIS A 124 -9.41 -0.80 -18.63
N ILE A 125 -8.29 -0.16 -18.29
CA ILE A 125 -7.60 0.82 -19.15
C ILE A 125 -6.36 0.22 -19.85
N LYS A 126 -6.14 -1.08 -19.71
CA LYS A 126 -4.99 -1.76 -20.30
C LYS A 126 -5.22 -1.90 -21.81
N GLN A 127 -4.28 -1.39 -22.59
CA GLN A 127 -4.22 -1.51 -24.05
C GLN A 127 -2.84 -2.06 -24.40
N ASP A 128 -2.81 -3.30 -24.92
CA ASP A 128 -1.59 -4.09 -25.11
C ASP A 128 -0.76 -4.18 -23.80
N ASP A 129 0.48 -3.71 -23.82
CA ASP A 129 1.40 -3.69 -22.66
C ASP A 129 1.42 -2.33 -21.94
N LYS A 130 0.47 -1.43 -22.24
CA LYS A 130 0.38 -0.09 -21.65
C LYS A 130 -0.96 0.12 -20.94
N TYR A 131 -0.97 1.08 -20.04
CA TYR A 131 -2.13 1.51 -19.26
C TYR A 131 -2.47 2.93 -19.71
N VAL A 132 -3.44 3.05 -20.62
CA VAL A 132 -3.76 4.31 -21.32
C VAL A 132 -4.95 4.97 -20.64
N TRP A 133 -4.68 6.07 -19.95
CA TRP A 133 -5.69 6.83 -19.23
C TRP A 133 -6.24 7.96 -20.10
N ASP A 134 -7.54 8.23 -19.99
CA ASP A 134 -8.13 9.51 -20.36
C ASP A 134 -8.54 10.28 -19.10
N PHE A 135 -9.03 11.52 -19.29
CA PHE A 135 -9.43 12.35 -18.16
C PHE A 135 -10.67 11.83 -17.43
N GLU A 136 -11.57 11.14 -18.11
CA GLU A 136 -12.82 10.68 -17.50
C GLU A 136 -12.55 9.47 -16.61
N GLU A 137 -11.80 8.48 -17.09
CA GLU A 137 -11.36 7.34 -16.29
C GLU A 137 -10.46 7.79 -15.13
N PHE A 138 -9.57 8.77 -15.36
CA PHE A 138 -8.74 9.30 -14.29
C PHE A 138 -9.57 10.07 -13.24
N ARG A 139 -10.58 10.84 -13.67
CA ARG A 139 -11.51 11.51 -12.76
C ARG A 139 -12.25 10.50 -11.89
N ILE A 140 -12.74 9.41 -12.47
CA ILE A 140 -13.42 8.33 -11.75
C ILE A 140 -12.46 7.70 -10.73
N LEU A 141 -11.25 7.35 -11.14
CA LEU A 141 -10.21 6.84 -10.24
C LEU A 141 -9.94 7.82 -9.09
N TYR A 142 -9.83 9.11 -9.41
CA TYR A 142 -9.53 10.15 -8.44
C TYR A 142 -10.66 10.30 -7.42
N ASN A 143 -11.87 10.60 -7.88
CA ASN A 143 -13.04 10.91 -7.04
C ASN A 143 -13.46 9.75 -6.12
N TYR A 144 -13.33 8.51 -6.60
CA TYR A 144 -13.89 7.35 -5.91
C TYR A 144 -12.85 6.41 -5.29
N LYS A 145 -11.55 6.66 -5.51
CA LYS A 145 -10.49 5.84 -4.93
C LYS A 145 -9.35 6.66 -4.33
N ILE A 146 -8.77 7.59 -5.07
CA ILE A 146 -7.60 8.35 -4.57
C ILE A 146 -8.02 9.36 -3.50
N LEU A 147 -9.02 10.20 -3.78
CA LEU A 147 -9.49 11.22 -2.83
C LEU A 147 -10.02 10.60 -1.53
N PRO A 148 -10.94 9.61 -1.54
CA PRO A 148 -11.40 8.97 -0.31
C PRO A 148 -10.26 8.33 0.51
N MET A 149 -9.27 7.74 -0.16
CA MET A 149 -8.11 7.17 0.52
C MET A 149 -7.24 8.26 1.18
N ILE A 150 -7.08 9.42 0.54
CA ILE A 150 -6.38 10.58 1.14
C ILE A 150 -7.17 11.13 2.33
N GLU A 151 -8.49 11.24 2.22
CA GLU A 151 -9.37 11.66 3.31
C GLU A 151 -9.20 10.74 4.53
N ASP A 152 -9.23 9.41 4.31
CA ASP A 152 -8.98 8.42 5.35
C ASP A 152 -7.58 8.54 5.96
N TYR A 153 -6.54 8.72 5.14
CA TYR A 153 -5.16 8.88 5.62
C TYR A 153 -4.96 10.16 6.42
N CYS A 154 -5.66 11.23 6.04
CA CYS A 154 -5.72 12.48 6.79
C CYS A 154 -6.73 12.45 7.96
N SER A 155 -7.31 11.28 8.27
CA SER A 155 -8.29 11.12 9.36
C SER A 155 -9.50 12.08 9.23
N ASN A 156 -9.93 12.34 8.00
CA ASN A 156 -10.99 13.30 7.65
C ASN A 156 -10.71 14.75 8.10
N ASN A 157 -9.45 15.12 8.30
CA ASN A 157 -9.05 16.51 8.52
C ASN A 157 -8.99 17.27 7.18
N TYR A 158 -9.98 18.13 6.96
CA TYR A 158 -10.13 18.89 5.72
C TYR A 158 -8.91 19.77 5.40
N ASP A 159 -8.33 20.44 6.39
CA ASP A 159 -7.14 21.30 6.17
C ASP A 159 -5.95 20.47 5.69
N MET A 160 -5.77 19.26 6.26
CA MET A 160 -4.71 18.34 5.81
C MET A 160 -4.96 17.80 4.41
N VAL A 161 -6.22 17.55 4.03
CA VAL A 161 -6.55 17.13 2.67
C VAL A 161 -6.22 18.25 1.68
N GLU A 162 -6.60 19.49 1.97
CA GLU A 162 -6.25 20.65 1.14
C GLU A 162 -4.73 20.88 1.04
N ASP A 163 -3.98 20.68 2.13
CA ASP A 163 -2.51 20.73 2.09
C ASP A 163 -1.90 19.69 1.13
N VAL A 164 -2.56 18.53 0.98
CA VAL A 164 -2.11 17.45 0.11
C VAL A 164 -2.48 17.71 -1.35
N VAL A 165 -3.77 17.89 -1.65
CA VAL A 165 -4.26 17.94 -3.03
C VAL A 165 -4.55 19.36 -3.54
N GLY A 166 -4.56 20.36 -2.66
CA GLY A 166 -4.99 21.72 -2.95
C GLY A 166 -6.51 21.87 -2.91
N ASN A 167 -6.97 23.10 -2.74
CA ASN A 167 -8.39 23.47 -2.61
C ASN A 167 -9.26 23.07 -3.81
N LYS A 168 -8.68 22.96 -5.01
CA LYS A 168 -9.45 22.61 -6.22
C LYS A 168 -9.72 21.11 -6.34
N LEU A 169 -8.93 20.26 -5.70
CA LEU A 169 -9.00 18.80 -5.80
C LEU A 169 -9.49 18.14 -4.49
N SER A 170 -9.82 18.93 -3.46
CA SER A 170 -10.29 18.46 -2.14
C SER A 170 -11.77 18.06 -2.11
N ALA A 171 -12.44 18.04 -3.26
CA ALA A 171 -13.81 17.58 -3.43
C ALA A 171 -13.96 16.77 -4.72
N GLN A 172 -15.04 16.00 -4.83
CA GLN A 172 -15.38 15.32 -6.08
C GLN A 172 -15.74 16.34 -7.16
N LEU A 173 -15.21 16.13 -8.37
CA LEU A 173 -15.35 17.05 -9.49
C LEU A 173 -16.06 16.41 -10.68
N ASP A 174 -16.79 17.24 -11.44
CA ASP A 174 -17.27 16.92 -12.78
C ASP A 174 -16.12 17.03 -13.82
N SER A 175 -16.36 16.58 -15.05
CA SER A 175 -15.30 16.38 -16.04
C SER A 175 -14.51 17.64 -16.40
N GLU A 176 -15.16 18.78 -16.61
CA GLU A 176 -14.46 20.04 -16.96
C GLU A 176 -13.63 20.57 -15.78
N ASP A 177 -14.23 20.63 -14.59
CA ASP A 177 -13.57 21.13 -13.38
C ASP A 177 -12.36 20.26 -12.99
N PHE A 178 -12.44 18.95 -13.21
CA PHE A 178 -11.35 18.02 -12.91
C PHE A 178 -10.08 18.32 -13.71
N VAL A 179 -10.22 18.57 -15.02
CA VAL A 179 -9.07 18.84 -15.89
C VAL A 179 -8.34 20.11 -15.45
N ASP A 180 -9.09 21.18 -15.15
CA ASP A 180 -8.52 22.45 -14.73
C ASP A 180 -7.91 22.37 -13.33
N ALA A 181 -8.56 21.66 -12.40
CA ALA A 181 -8.04 21.39 -11.08
C ALA A 181 -6.72 20.59 -11.14
N LEU A 182 -6.68 19.56 -11.99
CA LEU A 182 -5.50 18.72 -12.18
C LEU A 182 -4.33 19.48 -12.81
N LYS A 183 -4.57 20.29 -13.85
CA LYS A 183 -3.53 21.15 -14.43
C LYS A 183 -2.99 22.15 -13.42
N SER A 184 -3.89 22.77 -12.64
CA SER A 184 -3.52 23.68 -11.55
C SER A 184 -2.67 22.98 -10.48
N PHE A 185 -3.02 21.73 -10.11
CA PHE A 185 -2.24 20.94 -9.17
C PHE A 185 -0.86 20.58 -9.73
N MET A 186 -0.78 20.27 -11.02
CA MET A 186 0.47 19.94 -11.71
C MET A 186 1.31 21.15 -12.11
N GLU A 187 0.81 22.37 -11.93
CA GLU A 187 1.47 23.63 -12.32
C GLU A 187 1.75 23.68 -13.84
N ILE A 188 0.85 23.12 -14.64
CA ILE A 188 0.91 23.11 -16.11
C ILE A 188 -0.03 24.19 -16.64
N ALA A 189 0.52 25.08 -17.49
CA ALA A 189 -0.19 26.18 -18.14
C ALA A 189 -1.12 25.71 -19.27
#